data_AF-A0A0D3K6N0-F1
#
_entry.id   AF-A0A0D3K6N0-F1
#
_cell.length_a   1.000
_cell.length_b   1.000
_cell.length_c   1.000
_cell.angle_alpha   90.00
_cell.angle_beta   90.00
_cell.angle_gamma   90.00
#
_symmetry.space_group_name_H-M   'P 1'
#
loop_
_entity.id
_entity.type
_entity.pdbx_description
1 polymer ?
#
loop_
_entity_poly.entity_id
_entity_poly.type
_entity_poly.pdbx_seq_one_letter_code
_entity_poly.pdbx_strand_id
1 'polypeptide(L)'
;MTPFCRADPNADTTGYRFWESGFWASHLEPRPYHISALFVVDLAAFRQLGVGDTYRDSYQSLTADPSSLANLDQDLPNYLQRAVPIYSLPEEWLWRGTRCETWCGNASKPRAKTIDLCNNPLTKEPKLEQARRIGGERWRRVDEELQAALAGGSASRAKEEL
;
A
#
# COMPACT_ATOMS: atom_id res chain seq x y z
N MET A 1 -9.91 -3.23 -1.20
CA MET A 1 -8.56 -2.60 -1.33
C MET A 1 -8.73 -1.16 -1.78
N THR A 2 -7.76 -0.28 -1.61
CA THR A 2 -7.88 1.11 -2.11
C THR A 2 -7.32 1.22 -3.53
N PRO A 3 -8.05 1.80 -4.50
CA PRO A 3 -7.54 2.04 -5.85
C PRO A 3 -6.49 3.15 -5.87
N PHE A 4 -5.71 3.25 -6.95
CA PHE A 4 -4.93 4.46 -7.22
C PHE A 4 -5.83 5.69 -7.35
N CYS A 5 -5.31 6.86 -6.96
CA CYS A 5 -6.04 8.13 -6.96
C CYS A 5 -6.53 8.50 -8.36
N ARG A 6 -7.85 8.63 -8.51
CA ARG A 6 -8.51 9.05 -9.75
C ARG A 6 -9.10 10.45 -9.64
N ALA A 7 -9.53 10.87 -8.45
CA ALA A 7 -10.21 12.16 -8.27
C ALA A 7 -9.27 13.38 -8.29
N ASP A 8 -8.02 13.21 -7.84
CA ASP A 8 -7.00 14.25 -7.80
C ASP A 8 -5.64 13.67 -8.24
N PRO A 9 -5.49 13.26 -9.51
CA PRO A 9 -4.28 12.62 -10.01
C PRO A 9 -3.11 13.61 -10.08
N ASN A 10 -1.92 13.22 -9.60
CA ASN A 10 -0.73 14.05 -9.86
C ASN A 10 -0.32 13.95 -11.34
N ALA A 11 -0.20 15.10 -12.01
CA ALA A 11 0.17 15.22 -13.41
C ALA A 11 1.63 14.85 -13.67
N ASP A 12 2.55 15.17 -12.75
CA ASP A 12 4.01 15.03 -12.91
C ASP A 12 4.47 13.57 -13.07
N THR A 13 3.60 12.63 -12.78
CA THR A 13 3.90 11.20 -12.65
C THR A 13 3.03 10.33 -13.53
N THR A 14 2.22 10.94 -14.39
CA THR A 14 1.38 10.25 -15.37
C THR A 14 2.20 9.28 -16.21
N GLY A 15 3.45 9.62 -16.56
CA GLY A 15 4.35 8.75 -17.31
C GLY A 15 4.79 7.45 -16.61
N TYR A 16 4.59 7.34 -15.29
CA TYR A 16 4.91 6.13 -14.53
C TYR A 16 3.69 5.20 -14.33
N ARG A 17 2.50 5.59 -14.83
CA ARG A 17 1.25 4.81 -14.69
C ARG A 17 1.20 3.64 -15.66
N PHE A 18 2.00 2.63 -15.38
CA PHE A 18 2.07 1.43 -16.21
C PHE A 18 0.71 0.70 -16.34
N TRP A 19 -0.18 0.84 -15.34
CA TRP A 19 -1.49 0.19 -15.36
C TRP A 19 -2.52 0.85 -16.28
N GLU A 20 -2.26 2.06 -16.77
CA GLU A 20 -3.14 2.78 -17.71
C GLU A 20 -2.83 2.42 -19.18
N SER A 21 -1.82 1.57 -19.44
CA SER A 21 -1.44 1.15 -20.79
C SER A 21 -1.10 -0.34 -20.89
N GLY A 22 -0.99 -0.86 -22.11
CA GLY A 22 -0.52 -2.22 -22.39
C GLY A 22 -1.41 -3.32 -21.81
N PHE A 23 -0.78 -4.34 -21.23
CA PHE A 23 -1.45 -5.53 -20.69
C PHE A 23 -2.44 -5.19 -19.57
N TRP A 24 -2.05 -4.34 -18.61
CA TRP A 24 -2.88 -4.05 -17.45
C TRP A 24 -4.15 -3.29 -17.82
N ALA A 25 -4.07 -2.35 -18.77
CA ALA A 25 -5.25 -1.63 -19.25
C ALA A 25 -6.29 -2.58 -19.85
N SER A 26 -5.88 -3.48 -20.75
CA SER A 26 -6.79 -4.42 -21.40
C SER A 26 -7.29 -5.53 -20.48
N HIS A 27 -6.46 -5.98 -19.54
CA HIS A 27 -6.83 -7.02 -18.59
C HIS A 27 -7.83 -6.53 -17.54
N LEU A 28 -7.69 -5.28 -17.09
CA LEU A 28 -8.48 -4.74 -15.99
C LEU A 28 -9.81 -4.14 -16.41
N GLU A 29 -9.95 -3.59 -17.62
CA GLU A 29 -11.15 -2.83 -18.04
C GLU A 29 -12.46 -3.59 -17.74
N PRO A 30 -13.43 -2.99 -16.99
CA PRO A 30 -13.52 -1.60 -16.52
C PRO A 30 -12.99 -1.33 -15.08
N ARG A 31 -12.26 -2.26 -14.48
CA ARG A 31 -11.88 -2.25 -13.06
C ARG A 31 -10.62 -1.43 -12.77
N PRO A 32 -10.50 -0.85 -11.56
CA PRO A 32 -9.29 -0.13 -11.16
C PRO A 32 -8.14 -1.07 -10.82
N TYR A 33 -6.92 -0.56 -10.99
CA TYR A 33 -5.73 -1.16 -10.41
C TYR A 33 -5.66 -0.76 -8.92
N HIS A 34 -5.60 -1.74 -8.03
CA HIS A 34 -5.64 -1.59 -6.57
C HIS A 34 -4.26 -1.68 -5.93
N ILE A 35 -4.15 -1.13 -4.72
CA ILE A 35 -2.93 -1.03 -3.94
C ILE A 35 -2.95 -2.01 -2.77
N SER A 36 -1.85 -2.73 -2.54
CA SER A 36 -1.71 -3.73 -1.47
C SER A 36 -1.39 -3.16 -0.09
N ALA A 37 -1.07 -1.87 0.03
CA ALA A 37 -0.70 -1.24 1.31
C ALA A 37 -1.83 -1.23 2.36
N LEU A 38 -3.10 -1.13 1.93
CA LEU A 38 -4.25 -1.15 2.81
C LEU A 38 -5.41 -1.92 2.17
N PHE A 39 -5.89 -2.92 2.90
CA PHE A 39 -7.02 -3.73 2.48
C PHE A 39 -7.75 -4.35 3.66
N VAL A 40 -8.97 -4.82 3.40
CA VAL A 40 -9.82 -5.54 4.34
C VAL A 40 -10.16 -6.87 3.71
N VAL A 41 -10.11 -7.93 4.51
CA VAL A 41 -10.49 -9.29 4.11
C VAL A 41 -11.63 -9.76 5.00
N ASP A 42 -12.75 -10.12 4.40
CA ASP A 42 -13.77 -10.92 5.08
C ASP A 42 -13.27 -12.37 5.12
N LEU A 43 -12.70 -12.77 6.25
CA LEU A 43 -12.12 -14.11 6.41
C LEU A 43 -13.16 -15.23 6.32
N ALA A 44 -14.41 -14.98 6.73
CA ALA A 44 -15.45 -16.00 6.67
C ALA A 44 -15.82 -16.29 5.22
N ALA A 45 -16.12 -15.24 4.44
CA ALA A 45 -16.40 -15.35 3.03
C ALA A 45 -15.19 -15.89 2.24
N PHE A 46 -13.98 -15.39 2.55
CA PHE A 46 -12.74 -15.81 1.88
C PHE A 46 -12.50 -17.33 2.01
N ARG A 47 -12.75 -17.89 3.21
CA ARG A 47 -12.64 -19.33 3.46
C ARG A 47 -13.78 -20.11 2.80
N GLN A 48 -15.02 -19.64 2.95
CA GLN A 48 -16.20 -20.31 2.39
C GLN A 48 -16.13 -20.45 0.87
N LEU A 49 -15.59 -19.44 0.20
CA LEU A 49 -15.47 -19.40 -1.26
C LEU A 49 -14.19 -20.06 -1.80
N GLY A 50 -13.33 -20.61 -0.93
CA GLY A 50 -12.08 -21.27 -1.36
C GLY A 50 -11.07 -20.33 -2.04
N VAL A 51 -11.18 -19.01 -1.81
CA VAL A 51 -10.43 -17.99 -2.53
C VAL A 51 -8.92 -18.17 -2.38
N GLY A 52 -8.47 -18.65 -1.22
CA GLY A 52 -7.05 -18.92 -0.95
C GLY A 52 -6.44 -19.96 -1.89
N ASP A 53 -7.20 -20.98 -2.29
CA ASP A 53 -6.72 -22.00 -3.23
C ASP A 53 -6.62 -21.42 -4.65
N THR A 54 -7.61 -20.65 -5.08
CA THR A 54 -7.56 -19.92 -6.36
C THR A 54 -6.32 -19.04 -6.47
N TYR A 55 -5.97 -18.32 -5.41
CA TYR A 55 -4.74 -17.52 -5.35
C TYR A 55 -3.48 -18.37 -5.48
N ARG A 56 -3.39 -19.49 -4.75
CA ARG A 56 -2.23 -20.40 -4.78
C ARG A 56 -2.04 -21.05 -6.14
N ASP A 57 -3.12 -21.56 -6.74
CA ASP A 57 -3.07 -22.23 -8.04
C ASP A 57 -2.63 -21.24 -9.13
N SER A 58 -3.18 -20.03 -9.12
CA SER A 58 -2.82 -18.97 -10.07
C SER A 58 -1.38 -18.53 -9.88
N TYR A 59 -0.92 -18.37 -8.62
CA TYR A 59 0.47 -18.07 -8.32
C TYR A 59 1.41 -19.14 -8.88
N GLN A 60 1.11 -20.42 -8.65
CA GLN A 60 1.91 -21.54 -9.13
C GLN A 60 1.98 -21.60 -10.67
N SER A 61 0.91 -21.19 -11.36
CA SER A 61 0.90 -21.10 -12.82
C SER A 61 1.74 -19.92 -13.34
N LEU A 62 1.67 -18.77 -12.68
CA LEU A 62 2.33 -17.54 -13.13
C LEU A 62 3.82 -17.49 -12.80
N THR A 63 4.25 -18.15 -11.73
CA THR A 63 5.67 -18.19 -11.32
C THR A 63 6.58 -18.99 -12.27
N ALA A 64 6.01 -19.68 -13.26
CA ALA A 64 6.79 -20.35 -14.30
C ALA A 64 7.59 -19.36 -15.15
N ASP A 65 7.10 -18.12 -15.29
CA ASP A 65 7.81 -17.01 -15.92
C ASP A 65 8.29 -16.01 -14.85
N PRO A 66 9.62 -15.83 -14.68
CA PRO A 66 10.18 -14.88 -13.73
C PRO A 66 9.77 -13.43 -13.93
N SER A 67 9.29 -13.06 -15.13
CA SER A 67 8.90 -11.69 -15.47
C SER A 67 7.42 -11.36 -15.18
N SER A 68 6.61 -12.36 -14.82
CA SER A 68 5.15 -12.20 -14.73
C SER A 68 4.63 -11.50 -13.47
N LEU A 69 5.35 -11.56 -12.34
CA LEU A 69 4.90 -11.04 -11.04
C LEU A 69 5.95 -10.09 -10.43
N ALA A 70 6.00 -8.86 -10.94
CA ALA A 70 6.94 -7.85 -10.47
C ALA A 70 6.70 -7.47 -9.00
N ASN A 71 5.44 -7.34 -8.59
CA ASN A 71 5.04 -7.13 -7.20
C ASN A 71 3.92 -8.12 -6.84
N LEU A 72 4.29 -9.31 -6.37
CA LEU A 72 3.36 -10.42 -6.09
C LEU A 72 2.11 -10.00 -5.30
N ASP A 73 2.29 -9.23 -4.24
CA ASP A 73 1.24 -8.80 -3.31
C ASP A 73 0.21 -7.86 -3.95
N GLN A 74 0.60 -7.15 -5.01
CA GLN A 74 -0.26 -6.21 -5.73
C GLN A 74 -0.76 -6.79 -7.06
N ASP A 75 0.13 -7.42 -7.83
CA ASP A 75 -0.17 -7.93 -9.16
C ASP A 75 -1.12 -9.13 -9.11
N LEU A 76 -0.93 -10.05 -8.16
CA LEU A 76 -1.76 -11.26 -8.11
C LEU A 76 -3.24 -10.95 -7.79
N PRO A 77 -3.59 -10.11 -6.78
CA PRO A 77 -4.97 -9.65 -6.60
C PRO A 77 -5.51 -8.89 -7.80
N ASN A 78 -4.70 -8.01 -8.42
CA ASN A 78 -5.14 -7.25 -9.59
C ASN A 78 -5.42 -8.14 -10.81
N TYR A 79 -4.59 -9.16 -11.03
CA TYR A 79 -4.77 -10.13 -12.09
C TYR A 79 -6.05 -10.94 -11.90
N LEU A 80 -6.35 -11.33 -10.65
CA LEU A 80 -7.47 -12.20 -10.33
C LEU A 80 -8.80 -11.48 -10.09
N GLN A 81 -8.90 -10.17 -10.29
CA GLN A 81 -10.14 -9.42 -10.05
C GLN A 81 -11.38 -9.99 -10.78
N ARG A 82 -11.19 -10.73 -11.88
CA ARG A 82 -12.29 -11.40 -12.62
C ARG A 82 -12.84 -12.61 -11.88
N ALA A 83 -11.97 -13.40 -11.24
CA ALA A 83 -12.35 -14.59 -10.50
C ALA A 83 -12.66 -14.26 -9.03
N VAL A 84 -11.92 -13.33 -8.43
CA VAL A 84 -12.02 -12.91 -7.04
C VAL A 84 -12.34 -11.41 -7.00
N PRO A 85 -13.61 -11.02 -6.83
CA PRO A 85 -14.01 -9.62 -6.84
C PRO A 85 -13.31 -8.82 -5.74
N ILE A 86 -12.81 -7.63 -6.11
CA ILE A 86 -12.23 -6.67 -5.18
C ILE A 86 -13.16 -5.48 -5.06
N TYR A 87 -13.63 -5.22 -3.84
CA TYR A 87 -14.39 -4.02 -3.51
C TYR A 87 -13.43 -2.85 -3.25
N SER A 88 -13.63 -1.76 -3.98
CA SER A 88 -12.82 -0.55 -3.86
C SER A 88 -13.21 0.24 -2.61
N LEU A 89 -12.24 0.49 -1.75
CA LEU A 89 -12.39 1.42 -0.62
C LEU A 89 -12.38 2.87 -1.13
N PRO A 90 -13.06 3.80 -0.45
CA PRO A 90 -12.95 5.23 -0.75
C PRO A 90 -11.49 5.72 -0.71
N GLU A 91 -11.13 6.65 -1.60
CA GLU A 91 -9.75 7.15 -1.76
C GLU A 91 -9.18 7.78 -0.48
N GLU A 92 -10.04 8.35 0.37
CA GLU A 92 -9.68 8.92 1.68
C GLU A 92 -8.99 7.92 2.62
N TRP A 93 -9.22 6.61 2.43
CA TRP A 93 -8.64 5.57 3.28
C TRP A 93 -7.15 5.43 3.08
N LEU A 94 -6.64 5.71 1.90
CA LEU A 94 -5.22 5.60 1.60
C LEU A 94 -4.77 6.87 0.88
N TRP A 95 -4.34 7.84 1.66
CA TRP A 95 -3.69 9.01 1.10
C TRP A 95 -2.22 8.72 0.90
N ARG A 96 -1.71 9.09 -0.27
CA ARG A 96 -0.31 8.92 -0.60
C ARG A 96 0.28 10.31 -0.71
N GLY A 97 0.89 10.85 0.34
CA GLY A 97 1.51 12.15 0.15
C GLY A 97 2.38 12.76 1.25
N THR A 98 2.84 13.94 0.84
CA THR A 98 3.99 14.74 1.26
C THR A 98 5.37 14.25 0.81
N ARG A 99 5.67 12.98 0.50
CA ARG A 99 6.72 12.66 -0.52
C ARG A 99 6.34 11.59 -1.54
N CYS A 100 5.13 11.02 -1.44
CA CYS A 100 4.48 10.36 -2.55
C CYS A 100 3.49 11.31 -3.26
N GLU A 101 3.93 12.52 -3.63
CA GLU A 101 3.37 13.23 -4.80
C GLU A 101 3.64 12.42 -6.08
N THR A 102 3.45 11.11 -6.05
CA THR A 102 3.58 10.27 -7.22
C THR A 102 2.22 10.00 -7.79
N TRP A 103 1.12 10.11 -7.05
CA TRP A 103 -0.18 9.72 -7.62
C TRP A 103 -1.36 10.61 -7.22
N CYS A 104 -1.34 11.24 -6.03
CA CYS A 104 -2.45 12.02 -5.49
C CYS A 104 -2.04 13.48 -5.23
N GLY A 105 -2.90 14.46 -5.49
CA GLY A 105 -2.63 15.88 -5.25
C GLY A 105 -2.72 16.29 -3.76
N ASN A 106 -2.11 17.43 -3.43
CA ASN A 106 -2.01 17.94 -2.06
C ASN A 106 -3.36 18.37 -1.45
N ALA A 107 -4.37 18.64 -2.28
CA ALA A 107 -5.71 19.03 -1.83
C ALA A 107 -6.45 17.89 -1.10
N SER A 108 -6.07 16.64 -1.36
CA SER A 108 -6.67 15.47 -0.70
C SER A 108 -6.10 15.17 0.70
N LYS A 109 -4.95 15.76 1.07
CA LYS A 109 -4.25 15.51 2.34
C LYS A 109 -5.13 15.68 3.59
N PRO A 110 -5.92 16.75 3.73
CA PRO A 110 -6.68 16.98 4.97
C PRO A 110 -7.76 15.93 5.23
N ARG A 111 -8.18 15.20 4.18
CA ARG A 111 -9.20 14.15 4.25
C ARG A 111 -8.62 12.74 4.45
N ALA A 112 -7.29 12.63 4.47
CA ALA A 112 -6.58 11.37 4.61
C ALA A 112 -6.86 10.67 5.95
N LYS A 113 -7.23 9.38 5.92
CA LYS A 113 -7.35 8.53 7.11
C LYS A 113 -6.06 7.76 7.40
N THR A 114 -5.36 7.31 6.36
CA THR A 114 -4.04 6.66 6.49
C THR A 114 -3.07 7.23 5.47
N ILE A 115 -1.77 7.14 5.76
CA ILE A 115 -0.72 7.64 4.89
C ILE A 115 0.31 6.54 4.62
N ASP A 116 0.50 6.20 3.34
CA ASP A 116 1.56 5.29 2.91
C ASP A 116 2.80 6.06 2.44
N LEU A 117 3.96 5.66 2.94
CA LEU A 117 5.27 6.26 2.67
C LEU A 117 5.94 5.55 1.48
N CYS A 118 5.40 5.77 0.29
CA CYS A 118 5.86 5.08 -0.91
C CYS A 118 7.19 5.62 -1.43
N ASN A 119 7.86 4.78 -2.21
CA ASN A 119 9.03 5.20 -2.98
C ASN A 119 8.61 6.19 -4.08
N ASN A 120 9.39 7.25 -4.26
CA ASN A 120 9.18 8.24 -5.29
C ASN A 120 10.13 7.95 -6.48
N PRO A 121 9.62 7.83 -7.73
CA PRO A 121 10.48 7.60 -8.90
C PRO A 121 11.32 8.82 -9.29
N LEU A 122 10.92 10.03 -8.88
CA LEU A 122 11.60 11.29 -9.18
C LEU A 122 12.69 11.65 -8.14
N THR A 123 12.54 11.19 -6.89
CA THR A 123 13.45 11.56 -5.79
C THR A 123 13.80 10.35 -4.92
N LYS A 124 15.06 10.24 -4.51
CA LYS A 124 15.56 9.12 -3.68
C LYS A 124 15.75 9.51 -2.22
N GLU A 125 14.74 10.11 -1.59
CA GLU A 125 14.87 10.43 -0.16
C GLU A 125 14.46 9.25 0.75
N PRO A 126 15.28 8.95 1.79
CA PRO A 126 15.02 7.86 2.72
C PRO A 126 13.68 7.97 3.46
N LYS A 127 13.09 6.81 3.78
CA LYS A 127 11.80 6.72 4.49
C LYS A 127 11.78 7.40 5.86
N LEU A 128 12.91 7.45 6.57
CA LEU A 128 12.98 8.13 7.88
C LEU A 128 12.78 9.64 7.74
N GLU A 129 13.42 10.26 6.75
CA GLU A 129 13.21 11.67 6.44
C GLU A 129 11.78 11.92 5.97
N GLN A 130 11.18 10.97 5.25
CA GLN A 130 9.78 11.07 4.84
C GLN A 130 8.88 11.10 6.06
N ALA A 131 9.07 10.15 6.97
CA ALA A 131 8.24 10.03 8.16
C ALA A 131 8.32 11.30 9.04
N ARG A 132 9.54 11.84 9.25
CA ARG A 132 9.74 13.09 10.00
C ARG A 132 9.04 14.28 9.36
N ARG A 133 9.10 14.43 8.03
CA ARG A 133 8.52 15.58 7.32
C ARG A 133 7.02 15.46 7.08
N ILE A 134 6.53 14.26 6.76
CA ILE A 134 5.13 13.95 6.43
C ILE A 134 4.30 13.83 7.70
N GLY A 135 4.77 13.00 8.64
CA GLY A 135 4.12 12.75 9.91
C GLY A 135 4.37 13.87 10.93
N GLY A 136 5.42 14.68 10.72
CA GLY A 136 5.68 15.88 11.51
C GLY A 136 5.77 15.59 13.00
N GLU A 137 5.04 16.38 13.78
CA GLU A 137 4.94 16.22 15.24
C GLU A 137 4.35 14.87 15.66
N ARG A 138 3.37 14.34 14.91
CA ARG A 138 2.73 13.05 15.25
C ARG A 138 3.73 11.90 15.18
N TRP A 139 4.58 11.88 14.16
CA TRP A 139 5.64 10.86 14.04
C TRP A 139 6.66 10.99 15.17
N ARG A 140 7.13 12.22 15.43
CA ARG A 140 8.12 12.50 16.48
C ARG A 140 7.63 12.05 17.85
N ARG A 141 6.38 12.38 18.19
CA ARG A 141 5.77 11.99 19.46
C ARG A 141 5.73 10.47 19.64
N VAL A 142 5.28 9.73 18.63
CA VAL A 142 5.22 8.26 18.70
C VAL A 142 6.62 7.66 18.81
N ASP A 143 7.60 8.22 18.10
CA ASP A 143 9.00 7.80 18.19
C ASP A 143 9.56 8.05 19.62
N GLU A 144 9.32 9.23 20.20
CA GLU A 144 9.73 9.56 21.58
C GLU A 144 9.05 8.66 22.63
N GLU A 145 7.73 8.39 22.49
CA GLU A 145 6.99 7.48 23.36
C GLU A 145 7.57 6.05 23.30
N LEU A 146 7.95 5.58 22.10
CA LEU A 146 8.60 4.28 21.92
C LEU A 146 9.98 4.25 22.59
N GLN A 147 10.82 5.28 22.39
CA GLN A 147 12.15 5.34 23.02
C GLN A 147 12.07 5.35 24.54
N ALA A 148 11.12 6.10 25.11
CA ALA A 148 10.89 6.13 26.56
C ALA A 148 10.46 4.74 27.10
N ALA A 149 9.58 4.04 26.40
CA ALA A 149 9.15 2.69 26.77
C ALA A 149 10.31 1.68 26.73
N LEU A 150 11.18 1.76 25.71
CA LEU A 150 12.36 0.90 25.58
C LEU A 150 13.39 1.17 26.69
N ALA A 151 13.61 2.43 27.05
CA ALA A 151 14.49 2.82 28.16
C ALA A 151 13.95 2.33 29.51
N GLY A 152 12.64 2.45 29.74
CA GLY A 152 11.97 1.98 30.96
C GLY A 152 11.99 0.45 31.10
N GLY A 153 11.78 -0.29 30.01
CA GLY A 153 11.83 -1.76 29.99
C GLY A 153 13.25 -2.32 30.17
N SER A 154 14.27 -1.61 29.69
CA SER A 154 15.68 -1.95 29.96
C SER A 154 16.02 -1.81 31.44
N ALA A 155 15.51 -0.75 32.10
CA ALA A 155 15.70 -0.52 33.52
C ALA A 155 14.92 -1.51 34.42
N SER A 156 13.78 -2.03 33.98
CA SER A 156 13.04 -3.07 34.71
C SER A 156 13.71 -4.44 34.60
N ARG A 157 14.21 -4.80 33.41
CA ARG A 157 14.96 -6.05 33.20
C ARG A 157 16.27 -6.09 33.99
N ALA A 158 17.00 -4.97 34.02
CA ALA A 158 18.22 -4.85 34.81
C ALA A 158 17.98 -4.93 36.35
N LYS A 159 16.74 -4.72 36.81
CA LYS A 159 16.35 -4.92 38.22
C LYS A 159 15.86 -6.33 38.55
N GLU A 160 15.43 -7.11 37.55
CA GLU A 160 15.03 -8.51 37.74
C GLU A 160 16.22 -9.48 37.67
N GLU A 161 17.34 -9.06 37.08
CA GLU A 161 18.59 -9.85 36.99
C GLU A 161 19.57 -9.60 38.16
N LEU A 162 19.17 -8.86 39.19
CA LEU A 162 19.95 -8.55 40.40
C LEU A 162 19.26 -9.05 41.67
#